data_AF-A0A7S0UE15-F1
#
_entry.id   AF-A0A7S0UE15-F1
#
_cell.length_a   1.000
_cell.length_b   1.000
_cell.length_c   1.000
_cell.angle_alpha   90.00
_cell.angle_beta   90.00
_cell.angle_gamma   90.00
#
_symmetry.space_group_name_H-M   'P 1'
#
loop_
_entity.id
_entity.type
_entity.pdbx_description
1 polymer ?
#
loop_
_entity_poly.entity_id
_entity_poly.type
_entity_poly.pdbx_seq_one_letter_code
_entity_poly.pdbx_strand_id
1 'polypeptide(L)'
;RIQAFLDELQSHANAGREDVSRCVAEGDIKAKADEAAEKMAQVNKEVAKKPPEATPTEGSGGALNGAVSLEDEFAAGSRDIYDCLVTTNRVCTFTRCSDTVVEGKAGGRFSLWGGQVTG
;
A
#
# COMPACT_ATOMS: atom_id res chain seq x y z
N ARG A 1 -2.64 3.04 -37.33
CA ARG A 1 -3.26 3.35 -36.01
C ARG A 1 -2.24 3.32 -34.87
N ILE A 2 -1.31 2.36 -34.81
CA ILE A 2 -0.28 2.30 -33.74
C ILE A 2 0.75 3.44 -33.87
N GLN A 3 1.15 3.82 -35.09
CA GLN A 3 2.16 4.87 -35.30
C GLN A 3 1.73 6.24 -34.75
N ALA A 4 0.47 6.63 -34.96
CA ALA A 4 -0.06 7.91 -34.45
C ALA A 4 -0.07 7.98 -32.92
N PHE A 5 -0.27 6.84 -32.24
CA PHE A 5 -0.24 6.76 -30.78
C PHE A 5 1.19 6.88 -30.23
N LEU A 6 2.18 6.35 -30.95
CA LEU A 6 3.60 6.50 -30.59
C LEU A 6 4.07 7.95 -30.78
N ASP A 7 3.62 8.61 -31.85
CA ASP A 7 3.93 10.03 -32.09
C ASP A 7 3.28 10.94 -31.03
N GLU A 8 2.06 10.63 -30.59
CA GLU A 8 1.35 11.35 -29.51
C GLU A 8 2.06 11.20 -28.16
N LEU A 9 2.53 9.98 -27.82
CA LEU A 9 3.32 9.74 -26.60
C LEU A 9 4.66 10.48 -26.61
N GLN A 10 5.35 10.53 -27.76
CA GLN A 10 6.61 11.27 -27.87
C GLN A 10 6.39 12.79 -27.78
N SER A 11 5.31 13.31 -28.36
CA SER A 11 4.92 14.71 -28.22
C SER A 11 4.67 15.09 -26.76
N HIS A 12 3.91 14.26 -26.04
CA HIS A 12 3.60 14.49 -24.62
C HIS A 12 4.84 14.41 -23.71
N ALA A 13 5.76 13.50 -24.01
CA ALA A 13 7.03 13.37 -23.28
C ALA A 13 7.95 14.59 -23.48
N ASN A 14 7.96 15.18 -24.68
CA ASN A 14 8.76 16.36 -24.97
C ASN A 14 8.14 17.63 -24.36
N ALA A 15 6.81 17.76 -24.38
CA ALA A 15 6.11 18.89 -23.74
C ALA A 15 6.37 18.95 -22.22
N GLY A 16 6.33 17.81 -21.53
CA GLY A 16 6.63 17.76 -20.09
C GLY A 16 8.10 18.08 -19.75
N ARG A 17 9.02 17.89 -20.70
CA ARG A 17 10.45 18.18 -20.50
C ARG A 17 10.76 19.67 -20.66
N GLU A 18 10.03 20.38 -21.52
CA GLU A 18 10.16 21.83 -21.68
C GLU A 18 9.59 22.60 -20.48
N ASP A 19 8.48 22.14 -19.89
CA ASP A 19 7.91 22.76 -18.68
C ASP A 19 8.84 22.64 -17.46
N VAL A 20 9.49 21.48 -17.29
CA VAL A 20 10.48 21.29 -16.21
C VAL A 20 11.74 22.09 -16.48
N SER A 21 12.20 22.18 -17.74
CA SER A 21 13.39 22.95 -18.08
C SER A 21 13.17 24.47 -17.91
N ARG A 22 11.94 24.96 -18.11
CA ARG A 22 11.57 26.36 -17.85
C ARG A 22 11.56 26.70 -16.36
N CYS A 23 11.22 25.75 -15.50
CA CYS A 23 11.22 25.93 -14.04
C CYS A 23 12.61 25.89 -13.40
N VAL A 24 13.64 25.38 -14.09
CA VAL A 24 15.02 25.27 -13.58
C VAL A 24 15.91 26.45 -13.99
N ALA A 25 15.49 27.24 -14.98
CA ALA A 25 16.26 28.38 -15.49
C ALA A 25 16.10 29.68 -14.67
N GLU A 26 15.06 29.78 -13.82
CA GLU A 26 14.82 30.94 -12.98
C GLU A 26 14.97 30.53 -11.51
N GLY A 27 15.81 31.26 -10.75
CA GLY A 27 16.23 30.97 -9.37
C GLY A 27 15.14 30.99 -8.29
N ASP A 28 13.89 30.70 -8.64
CA ASP A 28 12.68 30.75 -7.80
C ASP A 28 12.45 29.49 -6.96
N ILE A 29 13.25 28.43 -7.15
CA ILE A 29 13.12 27.20 -6.35
C ILE A 29 13.54 27.44 -4.89
N LYS A 30 14.52 28.31 -4.65
CA LYS A 30 15.04 28.58 -3.31
C LYS A 30 14.07 29.41 -2.46
N ALA A 31 13.43 30.42 -3.07
CA ALA A 31 12.46 31.27 -2.38
C ALA A 31 11.19 30.51 -1.96
N LYS A 32 10.69 29.61 -2.82
CA LYS A 32 9.52 28.77 -2.48
C LYS A 32 9.83 27.68 -1.44
N ALA A 33 11.07 27.19 -1.39
CA ALA A 33 11.50 26.24 -0.37
C ALA A 33 11.56 26.91 1.03
N ASP A 34 12.05 28.14 1.11
CA ASP A 34 12.15 28.88 2.37
C ASP A 34 10.75 29.26 2.90
N GLU A 35 9.82 29.67 2.02
CA GLU A 35 8.43 30.00 2.41
C GLU A 35 7.65 28.77 2.93
N ALA A 36 7.90 27.58 2.35
CA ALA A 36 7.28 26.33 2.81
C ALA A 36 7.83 25.88 4.18
N ALA A 37 9.12 26.12 4.44
CA ALA A 37 9.75 25.82 5.73
C ALA A 37 9.21 26.72 6.86
N GLU A 38 8.99 28.00 6.58
CA GLU A 38 8.49 28.95 7.58
C GLU A 38 7.02 28.66 7.97
N LYS A 39 6.18 28.25 7.01
CA LYS A 39 4.80 27.82 7.29
C LYS A 39 4.73 26.56 8.15
N MET A 40 5.65 25.60 7.99
CA MET A 40 5.70 24.41 8.85
C MET A 40 6.19 24.71 10.28
N ALA A 41 7.04 25.73 10.45
CA ALA A 41 7.50 26.14 11.79
C ALA A 41 6.39 26.78 12.64
N GLN A 42 5.40 27.45 12.03
CA GLN A 42 4.26 28.02 12.73
C GLN A 42 3.27 26.96 13.25
N VAL A 43 3.05 25.88 12.51
CA VAL A 43 2.11 24.80 12.89
C VAL A 43 2.55 24.09 14.18
N ASN A 44 3.85 23.90 14.39
CA ASN A 44 4.36 23.23 15.60
C ASN A 44 4.23 24.06 16.89
N LYS A 45 3.98 25.38 16.80
CA LYS A 45 3.81 26.23 18.00
C LYS A 45 2.38 26.23 18.55
N GLU A 46 1.37 25.93 17.74
CA GLU A 46 -0.04 25.94 18.19
C GLU A 46 -0.50 24.61 18.81
N VAL A 47 0.16 23.49 18.50
CA VAL A 47 -0.18 22.17 19.06
C VAL A 47 0.21 22.04 20.55
N ALA A 48 1.11 22.89 21.06
CA ALA A 48 1.62 22.80 22.43
C ALA A 48 0.73 23.47 23.51
N LYS A 49 -0.35 24.17 23.13
CA LYS A 49 -1.21 24.91 24.08
C LYS A 49 -2.62 24.36 24.25
N LYS A 50 -3.02 23.33 23.48
CA LYS A 50 -4.29 22.63 23.73
C LYS A 50 -3.99 21.44 24.65
N PRO A 51 -4.56 21.34 25.86
CA PRO A 51 -4.49 20.11 26.62
C PRO A 51 -5.04 18.98 25.74
N PRO A 52 -4.43 17.78 25.74
CA PRO A 52 -4.93 16.67 24.95
C PRO A 52 -6.34 16.36 25.43
N GLU A 53 -7.31 16.81 24.63
CA GLU A 53 -8.63 16.23 24.60
C GLU A 53 -8.39 14.74 24.44
N ALA A 54 -8.70 13.98 25.49
CA ALA A 54 -8.40 12.57 25.57
C ALA A 54 -8.92 11.92 24.29
N THR A 55 -8.00 11.62 23.37
CA THR A 55 -8.24 10.59 22.37
C THR A 55 -8.77 9.43 23.17
N PRO A 56 -9.96 8.90 22.87
CA PRO A 56 -10.34 7.62 23.45
C PRO A 56 -9.17 6.72 23.15
N THR A 57 -8.47 6.32 24.21
CA THR A 57 -7.59 5.17 24.14
C THR A 57 -8.50 4.12 23.57
N GLU A 58 -8.24 3.70 22.32
CA GLU A 58 -8.83 2.48 21.78
C GLU A 58 -8.38 1.39 22.74
N GLY A 59 -9.15 1.26 23.81
CA GLY A 59 -8.91 0.32 24.85
C GLY A 59 -9.04 -1.01 24.17
N SER A 60 -7.92 -1.73 24.11
CA SER A 60 -7.84 -3.18 23.97
C SER A 60 -9.16 -3.75 23.48
N GLY A 61 -9.47 -3.46 22.20
CA GLY A 61 -10.75 -3.84 21.62
C GLY A 61 -10.80 -5.35 21.68
N GLY A 62 -11.63 -5.89 22.58
CA GLY A 62 -11.88 -7.32 22.59
C GLY A 62 -12.22 -7.74 21.16
N ALA A 63 -11.67 -8.88 20.72
CA ALA A 63 -11.83 -9.36 19.35
C ALA A 63 -13.31 -9.25 18.96
N LEU A 64 -13.60 -8.43 17.95
CA LEU A 64 -14.92 -8.41 17.32
C LEU A 64 -15.08 -9.77 16.65
N ASN A 65 -15.69 -10.70 17.37
CA ASN A 65 -15.98 -12.03 16.88
C ASN A 65 -17.15 -11.91 15.88
N GLY A 66 -16.80 -11.76 14.60
CA GLY A 66 -17.73 -11.78 13.49
C GLY A 66 -17.51 -13.02 12.62
N ALA A 67 -18.59 -13.60 12.11
CA ALA A 67 -18.51 -14.60 11.07
C ALA A 67 -18.55 -13.89 9.70
N VAL A 68 -17.57 -14.17 8.86
CA VAL A 68 -17.54 -13.73 7.46
C VAL A 68 -17.63 -14.97 6.58
N SER A 69 -18.58 -15.00 5.66
CA SER A 69 -18.73 -16.06 4.66
C SER A 69 -18.51 -15.48 3.27
N LEU A 70 -17.76 -16.19 2.44
CA LEU A 70 -17.46 -15.84 1.06
C LEU A 70 -17.69 -17.10 0.21
N GLU A 71 -18.43 -16.95 -0.89
CA GLU A 71 -18.68 -18.01 -1.87
C GLU A 71 -18.16 -17.53 -3.23
N ASP A 72 -17.42 -18.39 -3.93
CA ASP A 72 -16.82 -18.07 -5.23
C ASP A 72 -16.71 -19.32 -6.11
N GLU A 73 -16.65 -19.14 -7.43
CA GLU A 73 -16.53 -20.21 -8.41
C GLU A 73 -15.15 -20.19 -9.08
N PHE A 74 -14.45 -21.32 -9.04
CA PHE A 74 -13.13 -21.45 -9.64
C PHE A 74 -13.16 -22.32 -10.89
N ALA A 75 -12.54 -21.84 -11.97
CA ALA A 75 -12.31 -22.62 -13.19
C ALA A 75 -11.13 -23.61 -13.05
N ALA A 76 -11.10 -24.38 -11.95
CA ALA A 76 -10.05 -25.34 -11.63
C ALA A 76 -10.61 -26.56 -10.88
N GLY A 77 -9.88 -27.68 -10.90
CA GLY A 77 -10.27 -28.86 -10.13
C GLY A 77 -10.12 -28.65 -8.62
N SER A 78 -10.93 -29.35 -7.82
CA SER A 78 -10.86 -29.27 -6.36
C SER A 78 -9.48 -29.59 -5.80
N ARG A 79 -8.76 -30.53 -6.43
CA ARG A 79 -7.39 -30.90 -6.06
C ARG A 79 -6.41 -29.74 -6.28
N ASP A 80 -6.54 -29.02 -7.39
CA ASP A 80 -5.65 -27.90 -7.71
C ASP A 80 -5.86 -26.75 -6.72
N ILE A 81 -7.11 -26.46 -6.38
CA ILE A 81 -7.45 -25.46 -5.36
C ILE A 81 -6.86 -25.86 -4.01
N TYR A 82 -7.05 -27.12 -3.59
CA TYR A 82 -6.45 -27.62 -2.37
C TYR A 82 -4.93 -27.44 -2.37
N ASP A 83 -4.24 -27.89 -3.42
CA ASP A 83 -2.78 -27.77 -3.54
C ASP A 83 -2.33 -26.31 -3.54
N CYS A 84 -3.10 -25.38 -4.13
CA CYS A 84 -2.85 -23.94 -4.06
C CYS A 84 -2.91 -23.37 -2.63
N LEU A 85 -3.80 -23.90 -1.78
CA LEU A 85 -3.98 -23.42 -0.40
C LEU A 85 -2.99 -24.02 0.59
N VAL A 86 -2.51 -25.25 0.34
CA VAL A 86 -1.60 -25.94 1.28
C VAL A 86 -0.13 -25.86 0.91
N THR A 87 0.19 -25.63 -0.37
CA THR A 87 1.58 -25.58 -0.83
C THR A 87 2.15 -24.19 -0.64
N THR A 88 3.15 -24.04 0.23
CA THR A 88 3.76 -22.74 0.59
C THR A 88 4.13 -21.90 -0.64
N ASN A 89 4.80 -22.48 -1.64
CA ASN A 89 5.19 -21.75 -2.85
C ASN A 89 4.00 -21.19 -3.62
N ARG A 90 2.89 -21.92 -3.68
CA ARG A 90 1.68 -21.47 -4.37
C ARG A 90 1.00 -20.36 -3.57
N VAL A 91 0.94 -20.51 -2.25
CA VAL A 91 0.42 -19.47 -1.35
C VAL A 91 1.22 -18.18 -1.51
N CYS A 92 2.56 -18.25 -1.40
CA CYS A 92 3.43 -17.08 -1.61
C CYS A 92 3.17 -16.38 -2.95
N THR A 93 2.88 -17.14 -4.00
CA THR A 93 2.67 -16.61 -5.36
C THR A 93 1.42 -15.72 -5.42
N PHE A 94 0.28 -16.18 -4.90
CA PHE A 94 -0.96 -15.40 -4.99
C PHE A 94 -1.09 -14.35 -3.88
N THR A 95 -0.50 -14.57 -2.69
CA THR A 95 -0.51 -13.59 -1.59
C THR A 95 0.59 -12.53 -1.71
N ARG A 96 1.57 -12.76 -2.60
CA ARG A 96 2.80 -11.95 -2.75
C ARG A 96 3.57 -11.79 -1.42
N CYS A 97 3.46 -12.78 -0.55
CA CYS A 97 4.08 -12.80 0.78
C CYS A 97 5.23 -13.82 0.78
N SER A 98 6.47 -13.34 0.93
CA SER A 98 7.67 -14.18 0.91
C SER A 98 7.90 -14.99 2.20
N ASP A 99 7.27 -14.57 3.30
CA ASP A 99 7.42 -15.11 4.65
C ASP A 99 6.21 -15.98 5.07
N THR A 100 5.51 -16.54 4.09
CA THR A 100 4.36 -17.43 4.34
C THR A 100 4.81 -18.72 5.04
N VAL A 101 4.12 -19.09 6.12
CA VAL A 101 4.21 -20.41 6.75
C VAL A 101 2.88 -21.13 6.56
N VAL A 102 2.90 -22.36 6.05
CA VAL A 102 1.71 -23.23 5.94
C VAL A 102 2.10 -24.67 6.28
N GLU A 103 1.44 -25.27 7.27
CA GLU A 103 1.59 -26.68 7.61
C GLU A 103 0.33 -27.45 7.20
N GLY A 104 0.38 -28.17 6.08
CA GLY A 104 -0.74 -28.95 5.52
C GLY A 104 -1.08 -30.24 6.28
N LYS A 105 -1.21 -30.17 7.61
CA LYS A 105 -1.59 -31.28 8.49
C LYS A 105 -2.66 -30.81 9.48
N ALA A 106 -3.46 -31.74 9.99
CA ALA A 106 -4.41 -31.43 11.06
C ALA A 106 -3.67 -30.88 12.29
N GLY A 107 -4.14 -29.74 12.83
CA GLY A 107 -3.48 -29.02 13.91
C GLY A 107 -2.15 -28.36 13.51
N GLY A 108 -1.86 -28.27 12.20
CA GLY A 108 -0.80 -27.42 11.69
C GLY A 108 -1.12 -25.94 11.88
N ARG A 109 -0.12 -25.09 11.63
CA ARG A 109 -0.24 -23.63 11.70
C ARG A 109 -0.14 -22.99 10.32
N PHE A 110 -0.71 -21.81 10.17
CA PHE A 110 -0.39 -20.90 9.07
C PHE A 110 -0.10 -19.49 9.55
N SER A 111 0.74 -18.77 8.81
CA SER A 111 1.09 -17.37 9.08
C SER A 111 1.36 -16.65 7.77
N LEU A 112 0.74 -15.48 7.59
CA LEU A 112 0.86 -14.63 6.42
C LEU A 112 1.18 -13.19 6.84
N TRP A 113 1.88 -12.45 5.98
CA TRP A 113 2.26 -11.04 6.15
C TRP A 113 2.88 -10.73 7.51
N GLY A 114 3.96 -11.43 7.88
CA GLY A 114 4.66 -11.20 9.15
C GLY A 114 3.86 -11.58 10.40
N GLY A 115 2.83 -12.43 10.27
CA GLY A 115 1.98 -12.85 11.39
C GLY A 115 0.77 -11.97 11.63
N GLN A 116 0.44 -11.07 10.70
CA GLN A 116 -0.82 -10.31 10.73
C GLN A 116 -2.05 -11.23 10.61
N VAL A 117 -1.91 -12.34 9.87
CA VAL A 117 -2.95 -13.35 9.72
C VAL A 117 -2.35 -14.69 10.13
N THR A 118 -2.93 -15.31 11.15
CA THR A 118 -2.47 -16.58 11.73
C THR A 118 -3.63 -17.48 12.12
N GLY A 119 -3.37 -18.79 12.21
CA GLY A 119 -4.31 -19.80 12.69
C GLY A 119 -3.77 -21.21 12.64
#